data_AF-A0A3R7AGU6-F1
#
_entry.id   AF-A0A3R7AGU6-F1
#
_cell.length_a   1.000
_cell.length_b   1.000
_cell.length_c   1.000
_cell.angle_alpha   90.00
_cell.angle_beta   90.00
_cell.angle_gamma   90.00
#
_symmetry.space_group_name_H-M   'P 1'
#
loop_
_entity.id
_entity.type
_entity.pdbx_description
1 polymer ?
#
loop_
_entity_poly.entity_id
_entity_poly.type
_entity_poly.pdbx_seq_one_letter_code
_entity_poly.pdbx_strand_id
1 'polypeptide(L)'
;MITRLELKNFRVFEKVDFELKPLTILVGENGTGKSTILYALCFLAQSLNKVNYRGSLDLRSFDETVRKGKDSFEIGIEVEEGGRG
;
A
#
# COMPACT_ATOMS: atom_id res chain seq x y z
N MET A 1 -5.29 -13.69 -4.61
CA MET A 1 -4.64 -12.63 -5.41
C MET A 1 -5.21 -11.29 -4.99
N ILE A 2 -4.38 -10.26 -4.76
CA ILE A 2 -4.89 -8.91 -4.48
C ILE A 2 -5.35 -8.30 -5.80
N THR A 3 -6.61 -7.88 -5.85
CA THR A 3 -7.25 -7.34 -7.07
C THR A 3 -7.58 -5.86 -6.95
N ARG A 4 -7.58 -5.31 -5.73
CA ARG A 4 -7.81 -3.89 -5.50
C ARG A 4 -7.00 -3.39 -4.31
N LEU A 5 -6.56 -2.13 -4.38
CA LEU A 5 -5.91 -1.40 -3.29
C LEU A 5 -6.59 -0.05 -3.10
N GLU A 6 -7.12 0.17 -1.91
CA GLU A 6 -7.70 1.44 -1.49
C GLU A 6 -6.81 2.10 -0.43
N LEU A 7 -6.51 3.39 -0.60
CA LEU A 7 -5.74 4.16 0.37
C LEU A 7 -6.49 5.44 0.73
N LYS A 8 -6.55 5.75 2.02
CA LYS A 8 -7.13 7.00 2.52
C LYS A 8 -6.20 7.63 3.54
N ASN A 9 -5.91 8.92 3.36
CA ASN A 9 -4.98 9.70 4.17
C ASN A 9 -3.60 9.04 4.35
N PHE A 10 -3.16 8.25 3.37
CA PHE A 10 -1.88 7.53 3.42
C PHE A 10 -0.82 8.32 2.64
N ARG A 11 0.10 8.95 3.38
CA ARG A 11 1.17 9.80 2.85
C ARG A 11 0.65 10.85 1.84
N VAL A 12 1.05 10.74 0.58
CA VAL A 12 0.68 11.70 -0.49
C VAL A 12 -0.76 11.55 -0.98
N PHE A 13 -1.44 10.45 -0.65
CA PHE A 13 -2.81 10.20 -1.09
C PHE A 13 -3.83 10.64 -0.03
N GLU A 14 -4.80 11.47 -0.43
CA GLU A 14 -5.98 11.75 0.38
C GLU A 14 -7.01 10.63 0.26
N LYS A 15 -7.35 10.23 -0.97
CA LYS A 15 -8.14 9.04 -1.28
C LYS A 15 -7.77 8.55 -2.67
N VAL A 16 -7.41 7.28 -2.79
CA VAL A 16 -7.17 6.61 -4.07
C VAL A 16 -7.66 5.17 -4.01
N ASP A 17 -7.94 4.64 -5.19
CA ASP A 17 -8.52 3.34 -5.40
C ASP A 17 -7.96 2.79 -6.72
N PHE A 18 -7.20 1.71 -6.62
CA PHE A 18 -6.51 1.09 -7.74
C PHE A 18 -7.04 -0.32 -7.95
N GLU A 19 -7.50 -0.59 -9.18
CA GLU A 19 -7.62 -1.96 -9.65
C GLU A 19 -6.23 -2.52 -9.97
N LEU A 20 -5.93 -3.71 -9.44
CA LEU A 20 -4.66 -4.40 -9.63
C LEU A 20 -4.86 -5.63 -10.51
N LYS A 21 -4.00 -5.75 -11.53
CA LYS A 21 -3.91 -6.92 -12.41
C LYS A 21 -2.65 -7.72 -12.08
N PRO A 22 -2.55 -8.99 -12.53
CA PRO A 22 -1.36 -9.82 -12.33
C PRO A 22 -0.04 -9.16 -12.70
N LEU A 23 -0.07 -8.31 -13.72
CA LEU A 23 1.00 -7.37 -14.00
C LEU A 23 0.43 -5.95 -13.89
N THR A 24 0.91 -5.20 -12.91
CA THR A 24 0.58 -3.78 -12.72
C THR A 24 1.87 -2.97 -12.82
N ILE A 25 1.94 -2.05 -13.78
CA ILE A 25 3.12 -1.20 -14.01
C ILE A 25 2.81 0.21 -13.48
N LEU A 26 3.63 0.70 -12.55
CA LEU A 26 3.50 2.04 -11.97
C LEU A 26 4.44 3.01 -12.70
N VAL A 27 3.87 4.01 -13.37
CA VAL A 27 4.62 5.05 -14.11
C VAL A 27 4.20 6.46 -13.68
N GLY A 28 5.10 7.44 -13.87
CA GLY A 28 4.86 8.84 -13.52
C GLY A 28 6.08 9.50 -12.87
N GLU A 29 6.00 10.81 -12.63
CA GLU A 29 7.10 11.62 -12.09
C GLU A 29 7.45 11.29 -10.64
N ASN A 30 8.63 11.70 -10.17
CA ASN A 30 9.03 11.51 -8.78
C ASN A 30 8.09 12.27 -7.83
N GLY A 31 7.78 11.66 -6.68
CA GLY A 31 6.89 12.25 -5.68
C GLY A 31 5.38 12.06 -5.93
N THR A 32 4.96 11.49 -7.07
CA THR A 32 3.53 11.29 -7.38
C THR A 32 2.87 10.11 -6.65
N GLY A 33 3.60 9.39 -5.81
CA GLY A 33 3.04 8.32 -4.97
C GLY A 33 3.29 6.89 -5.45
N LYS A 34 4.07 6.67 -6.51
CA LYS A 34 4.45 5.31 -6.96
C LYS A 34 5.09 4.47 -5.84
N SER A 35 6.10 5.01 -5.15
CA SER A 35 6.70 4.32 -3.99
C SER A 35 5.72 4.19 -2.84
N THR A 36 4.82 5.16 -2.63
CA THR A 36 3.77 5.12 -1.61
C THR A 36 2.85 3.90 -1.78
N ILE A 37 2.48 3.55 -3.02
CA ILE A 37 1.71 2.32 -3.31
C ILE A 37 2.47 1.08 -2.85
N LEU A 38 3.76 0.97 -3.20
CA LEU A 38 4.60 -0.15 -2.76
C LEU A 38 4.75 -0.21 -1.23
N TYR A 39 4.89 0.94 -0.57
CA TYR A 39 4.93 1.02 0.89
C TYR A 39 3.64 0.53 1.54
N ALA A 40 2.47 0.87 1.00
CA ALA A 40 1.19 0.39 1.52
C ALA A 40 1.08 -1.14 1.45
N LEU A 41 1.48 -1.74 0.31
CA LEU A 41 1.50 -3.20 0.15
C LEU A 41 2.49 -3.86 1.11
N CYS A 42 3.68 -3.27 1.31
CA CYS A 42 4.67 -3.80 2.26
C CYS A 42 4.21 -3.65 3.72
N PHE A 43 3.49 -2.57 4.05
CA PHE A 43 2.89 -2.36 5.36
C PHE A 43 1.88 -3.49 5.67
N LEU A 44 0.94 -3.75 4.76
CA LEU A 44 -0.03 -4.85 4.90
C LEU A 44 0.64 -6.22 5.06
N ALA A 45 1.65 -6.50 4.24
CA ALA A 45 2.32 -7.79 4.25
C ALA A 45 3.07 -8.07 5.58
N GLN A 46 3.58 -7.02 6.22
CA GLN A 46 4.15 -7.09 7.57
C GLN A 46 3.06 -7.25 8.64
N SER A 47 1.97 -6.48 8.57
CA SER A 47 0.85 -6.61 9.51
C SER A 47 0.24 -8.02 9.52
N LEU A 48 0.29 -8.72 8.38
CA LEU A 48 -0.17 -10.10 8.25
C LEU A 48 0.89 -11.17 8.63
N ASN A 49 2.09 -10.77 9.09
CA ASN A 49 3.25 -11.64 9.33
C ASN A 49 3.62 -12.53 8.12
N LYS A 50 3.31 -12.09 6.90
CA LYS A 50 3.53 -12.87 5.67
C LYS A 50 4.86 -12.58 4.99
N VAL A 51 5.58 -11.53 5.42
CA VAL A 51 6.88 -11.17 4.86
C VAL A 51 7.90 -10.96 5.97
N ASN A 52 8.86 -11.87 6.04
CA ASN A 52 10.12 -11.66 6.78
C ASN A 52 11.08 -10.87 5.89
N TYR A 53 10.93 -9.54 5.86
CA TYR A 53 11.93 -8.68 5.25
C TYR A 53 13.23 -8.85 6.07
N ARG A 54 14.32 -9.30 5.42
CA ARG A 54 15.64 -9.53 6.07
C ARG A 54 16.39 -8.25 6.45
N GLY A 55 15.79 -7.08 6.20
CA GLY A 55 16.19 -5.79 6.77
C GLY A 55 14.97 -5.16 7.47
N SER A 56 15.17 -4.26 8.44
CA SER A 56 14.03 -3.50 8.95
C SER A 56 13.45 -2.69 7.79
N LEU A 57 12.20 -2.91 7.44
CA LEU A 57 11.51 -1.94 6.61
C LEU A 57 11.20 -0.78 7.55
N ASP A 58 12.04 0.26 7.50
CA ASP A 58 11.73 1.52 8.13
C ASP A 58 10.52 2.11 7.40
N LEU A 59 9.33 1.72 7.86
CA LEU A 59 8.04 2.26 7.44
C LEU A 59 7.92 3.76 7.80
N ARG A 60 8.94 4.30 8.47
CA ARG A 60 9.01 5.60 9.10
C ARG A 60 7.98 5.72 10.22
N SER A 61 8.09 6.77 11.02
CA SER A 61 7.17 6.98 12.13
C SER A 61 5.72 7.06 11.62
N PHE A 62 4.76 6.81 12.52
CA PHE A 62 3.33 6.99 12.24
C PHE A 62 3.03 8.38 11.65
N ASP A 63 3.72 9.43 12.11
CA ASP A 63 3.61 10.80 11.63
C ASP A 63 3.98 10.99 10.16
N GLU A 64 4.87 10.13 9.63
CA GLU A 64 5.23 10.14 8.21
C GLU A 64 4.29 9.29 7.35
N THR A 65 3.44 8.49 7.98
CA THR A 65 2.48 7.61 7.32
C THR A 65 1.12 8.28 7.17
N VAL A 66 0.65 8.98 8.20
CA VAL A 66 -0.58 9.77 8.14
C VAL A 66 -0.35 11.02 7.30
N ARG A 67 -1.24 11.28 6.35
CA ARG A 67 -1.23 12.52 5.57
C ARG A 67 -1.33 13.73 6.51
N LYS A 68 -0.47 14.73 6.31
CA LYS A 68 -0.47 15.99 7.08
C LYS A 68 -1.88 16.57 7.22
N GLY A 69 -2.27 16.85 8.46
CA GLY A 69 -3.59 17.41 8.80
C GLY A 69 -4.71 16.38 8.94
N LYS A 70 -4.37 15.09 9.05
CA LYS A 70 -5.30 13.99 9.35
C LYS A 70 -4.80 13.27 10.60
N ASP A 71 -5.70 12.56 11.28
CA ASP A 71 -5.40 11.85 12.54
C ASP A 71 -5.29 10.33 12.35
N SER A 72 -5.70 9.83 11.18
CA SER A 72 -5.71 8.41 10.85
C SER A 72 -5.54 8.18 9.34
N PHE A 73 -5.15 6.97 8.99
CA PHE A 73 -5.12 6.46 7.63
C PHE A 73 -5.85 5.11 7.55
N GLU A 74 -6.30 4.76 6.35
CA GLU A 74 -6.90 3.46 6.05
C GLU A 74 -6.20 2.85 4.83
N ILE A 75 -5.98 1.53 4.89
CA ILE A 75 -5.52 0.72 3.76
C ILE A 75 -6.53 -0.43 3.60
N GLY A 76 -7.20 -0.48 2.46
CA GLY A 76 -8.14 -1.54 2.08
C GLY A 76 -7.57 -2.39 0.95
N ILE A 77 -7.86 -3.69 0.97
CA ILE A 77 -7.58 -4.60 -0.14
C ILE A 77 -8.77 -5.48 -0.44
N GLU A 78 -8.97 -5.78 -1.73
CA GLU A 78 -9.82 -6.87 -2.17
C GLU A 78 -8.92 -8.04 -2.59
N VAL A 79 -9.32 -9.25 -2.19
CA VAL A 79 -8.58 -10.48 -2.47
C VAL A 79 -9.53 -11.48 -3.12
N GLU A 80 -9.13 -12.01 -4.27
CA GLU A 80 -9.79 -13.15 -4.91
C GLU A 80 -9.03 -14.44 -4.59
N GLU A 81 -9.73 -15.53 -4.27
CA GLU A 81 -9.09 -16.84 -4.16
C GLU A 81 -8.62 -17.27 -5.55
N GLY A 82 -7.31 -17.50 -5.71
CA GLY A 82 -6.79 -18.10 -6.92
C GLY A 82 -7.31 -19.53 -6.99
N GLY A 83 -8.16 -19.83 -7.97
CA GLY A 83 -8.62 -21.19 -8.23
C GLY A 83 -7.41 -22.13 -8.30
N ARG A 84 -7.36 -23.10 -7.39
CA ARG A 84 -6.50 -24.29 -7.56
C ARG A 84 -7.18 -25.16 -8.61
N GLY A 85 -6.84 -24.92 -9.87
CA GLY A 85 -6.99 -25.88 -10.97
C GLY A 85 -5.65 -26.50 -11.27
#